data_AF-A0A8S2FKG2-F1
#
_entry.id   AF-A0A8S2FKG2-F1
#
_cell.length_a   1.000
_cell.length_b   1.000
_cell.length_c   1.000
_cell.angle_alpha   90.00
_cell.angle_beta   90.00
_cell.angle_gamma   90.00
#
_symmetry.space_group_name_H-M   'P 1'
#
loop_
_entity.id
_entity.type
_entity.pdbx_description
1 polymer ?
#
loop_
_entity_poly.entity_id
_entity_poly.type
_entity_poly.pdbx_seq_one_letter_code
_entity_poly.pdbx_strand_id
1 'polypeptide(L)'
;INADSLKTTIDKDQLDIVSFFVSDIKRFSAVIQIQIDVNGRGYNVLEYAIALKKSDFVRVFISVRVPPIEREVKSGKEFMHFDQYKCISSFRQE
;
A
#
# COMPACT_ATOMS: atom_id res chain seq x y z
N ILE A 1 -13.93 8.35 2.67
CA ILE A 1 -13.43 7.70 3.91
C ILE A 1 -12.51 8.71 4.56
N ASN A 2 -12.70 9.06 5.83
CA ASN A 2 -11.80 9.97 6.55
C ASN A 2 -10.84 9.17 7.46
N ALA A 3 -9.81 9.83 7.98
CA ALA A 3 -8.75 9.21 8.78
C ALA A 3 -9.28 8.52 10.04
N ASP A 4 -10.16 9.19 10.79
CA ASP A 4 -10.70 8.67 12.07
C ASP A 4 -11.53 7.39 11.89
N SER A 5 -12.34 7.34 10.82
CA SER A 5 -13.14 6.15 10.51
C SER A 5 -12.22 4.99 10.16
N LEU A 6 -11.21 5.23 9.32
CA LEU A 6 -10.27 4.20 8.87
C LEU A 6 -9.41 3.67 10.04
N LYS A 7 -8.94 4.57 10.91
CA LYS A 7 -8.25 4.23 12.15
C LYS A 7 -9.12 3.31 13.01
N THR A 8 -10.38 3.70 13.24
CA THR A 8 -11.33 2.92 14.05
C THR A 8 -11.58 1.53 13.47
N THR A 9 -11.71 1.41 12.15
CA THR A 9 -11.90 0.13 11.46
C THR A 9 -10.72 -0.82 11.68
N ILE A 10 -9.49 -0.31 11.59
CA ILE A 10 -8.26 -1.10 11.81
C ILE A 10 -8.11 -1.46 13.29
N ASP A 11 -8.36 -0.51 14.20
CA ASP A 11 -8.28 -0.73 15.65
C ASP A 11 -9.27 -1.82 16.10
N LYS A 12 -10.48 -1.82 15.52
CA LYS A 12 -11.55 -2.78 15.82
C LYS A 12 -11.49 -4.08 15.01
N ASP A 13 -10.43 -4.30 14.23
CA ASP A 13 -10.23 -5.53 13.46
C ASP A 13 -11.33 -5.84 12.42
N GLN A 14 -11.97 -4.80 11.88
CA GLN A 14 -13.04 -4.90 10.88
C GLN A 14 -12.46 -5.10 9.46
N LEU A 15 -11.87 -6.28 9.22
CA LEU A 15 -11.16 -6.62 7.98
C LEU A 15 -12.05 -6.62 6.74
N ASP A 16 -13.31 -7.01 6.89
CA ASP A 16 -14.34 -7.03 5.86
C ASP A 16 -14.58 -5.63 5.26
N ILE A 17 -14.67 -4.62 6.13
CA ILE A 17 -14.86 -3.22 5.73
C ILE A 17 -13.64 -2.70 4.96
N VAL A 18 -12.42 -2.99 5.44
CA VAL A 18 -11.19 -2.58 4.73
C VAL A 18 -11.08 -3.29 3.38
N SER A 19 -11.39 -4.58 3.33
CA SER A 19 -11.40 -5.36 2.08
C SER A 19 -12.33 -4.75 1.03
N PHE A 20 -13.50 -4.27 1.44
CA PHE A 20 -14.41 -3.54 0.55
C PHE A 20 -13.84 -2.20 0.05
N PHE A 21 -13.08 -1.49 0.89
CA PHE A 21 -12.46 -0.22 0.51
C PHE A 21 -11.25 -0.38 -0.39
N VAL A 22 -10.65 -1.56 -0.44
CA VAL A 22 -9.49 -1.82 -1.31
C VAL A 22 -9.83 -2.76 -2.47
N SER A 23 -11.12 -3.02 -2.70
CA SER A 23 -11.62 -3.96 -3.72
C SER A 23 -11.31 -3.53 -5.17
N ASP A 24 -11.02 -2.25 -5.39
CA ASP A 24 -10.60 -1.73 -6.69
C ASP A 24 -9.48 -0.69 -6.55
N ILE A 25 -8.73 -0.50 -7.63
CA ILE A 25 -7.53 0.33 -7.64
C ILE A 25 -7.80 1.81 -7.28
N LYS A 26 -8.95 2.37 -7.68
CA LYS A 26 -9.26 3.79 -7.43
C LYS A 26 -9.49 4.00 -5.95
N ARG A 27 -10.26 3.11 -5.31
CA ARG A 27 -10.49 3.18 -3.86
C ARG A 27 -9.23 2.87 -3.07
N PHE A 28 -8.45 1.88 -3.49
CA PHE A 28 -7.15 1.58 -2.88
C PHE A 28 -6.22 2.79 -2.92
N SER A 29 -6.09 3.44 -4.08
CA SER A 29 -5.26 4.65 -4.23
C SER A 29 -5.74 5.79 -3.34
N ALA A 30 -7.06 5.95 -3.14
CA ALA A 30 -7.57 6.96 -2.24
C ALA A 30 -7.27 6.60 -0.76
N VAL A 31 -7.39 5.32 -0.40
CA VAL A 31 -7.18 4.82 0.97
C VAL A 31 -5.71 4.92 1.37
N ILE A 32 -4.76 4.58 0.49
CA ILE A 32 -3.32 4.61 0.81
C ILE A 32 -2.78 6.04 1.00
N GLN A 33 -3.46 7.05 0.43
CA GLN A 33 -3.09 8.46 0.59
C GLN A 33 -3.59 9.07 1.91
N ILE A 34 -4.49 8.39 2.62
CA ILE A 34 -5.02 8.87 3.92
C ILE A 34 -3.91 8.78 4.97
N GLN A 35 -3.69 9.89 5.67
CA GLN A 35 -2.80 9.99 6.82
C GLN A 35 -3.60 9.82 8.12
N ILE A 36 -3.16 8.90 8.97
CA ILE A 36 -3.69 8.65 10.31
C ILE A 36 -2.72 9.27 11.30
N ASP A 37 -3.16 10.28 12.03
CA ASP A 37 -2.36 10.87 13.10
C ASP A 37 -2.44 10.00 14.37
N VAL A 38 -1.28 9.62 14.88
CA VAL A 38 -1.12 8.93 16.15
C VAL A 38 -0.08 9.69 16.97
N ASN A 39 -0.54 10.39 18.01
CA ASN A 39 0.32 11.16 18.92
C ASN A 39 1.23 12.19 18.21
N GLY A 40 0.70 12.87 17.18
CA GLY A 40 1.43 13.89 16.42
C GLY A 40 2.34 13.33 15.34
N ARG A 41 2.22 12.04 15.01
CA ARG A 41 2.91 11.40 13.89
C ARG A 41 1.89 10.90 12.89
N GLY A 42 1.98 11.37 11.65
CA GLY A 42 1.20 10.87 10.53
C GLY A 42 1.74 9.51 10.06
N TYR A 43 0.85 8.53 9.96
CA TYR A 43 1.09 7.23 9.36
C TYR A 43 0.17 7.08 8.17
N ASN A 44 0.67 6.59 7.04
CA ASN A 44 -0.27 6.07 6.04
C ASN A 44 -0.94 4.79 6.57
N VAL A 45 -2.04 4.39 5.94
CA VAL A 45 -2.83 3.23 6.40
C VAL A 45 -2.04 1.92 6.49
N LEU A 46 -1.07 1.69 5.59
CA LEU A 46 -0.25 0.49 5.58
C LEU A 46 0.76 0.51 6.72
N GLU A 47 1.43 1.64 6.93
CA GLU A 47 2.35 1.85 8.06
C GLU A 47 1.63 1.67 9.39
N TYR A 48 0.40 2.20 9.50
CA TYR A 48 -0.43 2.06 10.69
C TYR A 48 -0.77 0.58 10.96
N ALA A 49 -1.20 -0.17 9.94
CA ALA A 49 -1.49 -1.60 10.07
C ALA A 49 -0.24 -2.40 10.48
N ILE A 50 0.94 -2.06 9.95
CA ILE A 50 2.22 -2.68 10.32
C ILE A 50 2.57 -2.37 11.78
N ALA A 51 2.45 -1.11 12.20
CA ALA A 51 2.75 -0.69 13.57
C ALA A 51 1.88 -1.43 14.61
N LEU A 52 0.63 -1.74 14.25
CA LEU A 52 -0.30 -2.50 15.07
C LEU A 52 -0.17 -4.03 14.93
N LYS A 53 0.76 -4.54 14.11
CA LYS A 53 0.94 -5.97 13.82
C LYS A 53 -0.32 -6.64 13.26
N LYS A 54 -1.15 -5.89 12.53
CA LYS A 54 -2.40 -6.36 11.91
C LYS A 54 -2.10 -7.07 10.59
N SER A 55 -1.54 -8.29 10.67
CA SER A 55 -1.01 -8.99 9.49
C SER A 55 -2.03 -9.26 8.38
N ASP A 56 -3.30 -9.51 8.72
CA ASP A 56 -4.35 -9.73 7.72
C ASP A 56 -4.69 -8.45 6.95
N PHE A 57 -4.68 -7.29 7.62
CA PHE A 57 -4.85 -6.01 6.95
C PHE A 57 -3.69 -5.74 5.99
N VAL A 58 -2.45 -6.01 6.41
CA VAL A 58 -1.27 -5.90 5.53
C VAL A 58 -1.42 -6.80 4.31
N ARG A 59 -1.85 -8.06 4.49
CA ARG A 59 -2.13 -8.99 3.38
C ARG A 59 -3.18 -8.43 2.42
N VAL A 60 -4.27 -7.88 2.95
CA VAL A 60 -5.32 -7.25 2.14
C VAL A 60 -4.77 -6.09 1.32
N PHE A 61 -4.01 -5.17 1.92
CA PHE A 61 -3.43 -4.04 1.20
C PHE A 61 -2.45 -4.46 0.09
N ILE A 62 -1.57 -5.44 0.33
CA ILE A 62 -0.60 -5.90 -0.68
C ILE A 62 -1.23 -6.83 -1.75
N SER A 63 -2.39 -7.41 -1.47
CA SER A 63 -3.10 -8.28 -2.43
C SER A 63 -3.73 -7.51 -3.58
N VAL A 64 -3.91 -6.19 -3.42
CA VAL A 64 -4.44 -5.32 -4.47
C VAL A 64 -3.44 -5.22 -5.61
N ARG A 65 -3.78 -5.83 -6.74
CA ARG A 65 -2.98 -5.68 -7.96
C ARG A 65 -3.09 -4.25 -8.47
N VAL A 66 -2.01 -3.50 -8.34
CA VAL A 66 -1.83 -2.22 -9.04
C VAL A 66 -1.38 -2.56 -10.46
N PRO A 67 -2.23 -2.43 -11.50
CA PRO A 67 -1.77 -2.51 -12.89
C PRO A 67 -0.57 -1.58 -13.09
N PRO A 68 0.41 -1.98 -13.91
CA PRO A 68 1.55 -1.14 -14.21
C PRO A 68 1.02 0.23 -14.66
N ILE A 69 1.49 1.28 -13.99
CA ILE A 69 1.13 2.65 -14.35
C ILE A 69 1.60 2.82 -15.79
N GLU A 70 0.66 2.91 -16.73
CA GLU A 70 0.92 3.51 -18.04
C GLU A 70 1.28 4.96 -17.74
N ARG A 71 2.57 5.19 -17.44
CA ARG A 71 3.11 6.54 -17.42
C ARG A 71 2.94 6.99 -18.86
N GLU A 72 1.96 7.85 -19.12
CA GLU A 72 2.02 8.71 -20.30
C GLU A 72 3.38 9.38 -20.24
N VAL A 73 4.30 8.87 -21.06
CA VAL A 73 5.61 9.45 -21.30
C VAL A 73 5.32 10.77 -21.98
N LYS A 74 5.03 11.80 -21.19
CA LYS A 74 5.04 13.18 -21.67
C LYS A 74 6.49 13.50 -22.02
N SER A 75 6.77 13.28 -23.31
CA SER A 75 7.88 13.79 -24.10
C SER A 75 9.28 13.59 -23.53
N GLY A 76 10.03 12.73 -24.21
CA GLY A 76 11.40 12.35 -23.87
C GLY A 76 12.38 13.52 -23.79
N LYS A 77 13.23 13.45 -22.77
CA LYS A 77 14.67 13.76 -22.76
C LYS A 77 15.17 13.73 -21.31
N GLU A 78 14.99 12.63 -20.60
CA GLU A 78 15.63 12.43 -19.28
C GLU A 78 15.50 10.98 -18.83
N PHE A 79 16.00 10.05 -19.66
CA PHE A 79 16.31 8.70 -19.23
C PHE A 79 17.79 8.47 -19.45
N MET A 80 18.63 9.00 -18.55
CA MET A 80 19.98 8.49 -18.38
C MET A 80 20.09 7.82 -17.01
N HIS A 81 20.31 6.51 -17.09
CA HIS A 81 20.90 5.59 -16.11
C HIS A 81 20.14 5.34 -14.80
N PHE A 82 19.42 4.22 -14.79
CA PHE A 82 19.49 3.29 -13.66
C PHE A 82 19.97 1.94 -14.17
N ASP A 83 21.28 1.76 -14.17
CA ASP A 83 21.93 0.46 -14.29
C ASP A 83 21.55 -0.43 -13.09
N GLN A 84 21.21 -1.67 -13.42
CA GLN A 84 21.49 -2.89 -12.66
C GLN A 84 21.14 -2.93 -11.16
N TYR A 85 19.94 -3.40 -10.85
CA TYR A 85 19.78 -4.33 -9.72
C TYR A 85 19.44 -5.73 -10.26
N LYS A 86 20.45 -6.60 -10.22
CA LYS A 86 20.34 -8.02 -10.53
C LYS A 86 19.30 -8.67 -9.62
N CYS A 87 18.30 -9.30 -10.24
CA CYS A 87 17.47 -10.31 -9.61
C CYS A 87 18.37 -11.48 -9.17
N ILE A 88 18.51 -11.71 -7.86
CA ILE A 88 19.17 -12.93 -7.36
C ILE A 88 18.09 -14.00 -7.25
N SER A 89 17.97 -14.81 -8.31
CA SER A 89 17.33 -16.13 -8.27
C SER A 89 18.42 -17.19 -8.31
N SER A 90 18.61 -17.92 -7.20
CA SER A 90 19.34 -19.20 -7.10
C SER A 90 18.92 -19.79 -5.75
N PHE A 91 17.84 -20.57 -5.65
CA PHE A 91 17.82 -22.02 -5.89
C PHE A 91 19.07 -22.74 -5.37
N ARG A 92 18.98 -23.28 -4.16
CA ARG A 92 19.58 -24.58 -3.79
C ARG A 92 18.77 -25.20 -2.65
N GLN A 93 18.18 -26.35 -2.96
CA GLN A 93 17.93 -27.41 -1.99
C GLN A 93 19.27 -28.05 -1.66
N GLU A 94 19.57 -28.21 -0.37
CA GLU A 94 20.35 -29.32 0.20
C GLU A 94 19.58 -29.81 1.42
#